data_AF-A0A6P0Y485-F1
#
_entry.id   AF-A0A6P0Y485-F1
#
_cell.length_a   1.000
_cell.length_b   1.000
_cell.length_c   1.000
_cell.angle_alpha   90.00
_cell.angle_beta   90.00
_cell.angle_gamma   90.00
#
_symmetry.space_group_name_H-M   'P 1'
#
loop_
_entity.id
_entity.type
_entity.pdbx_description
1 polymer ?
#
loop_
_entity_poly.entity_id
_entity_poly.type
_entity_poly.pdbx_seq_one_letter_code
_entity_poly.pdbx_strand_id
1 'polypeptide(L)'
;GNVVSSGLIYAFYEWRRKAELSADRAALLVMDDLNLVMQTMMKLAGVSSKYANECSLQEFIRQSDNYQDLDQDGLNQVYKFLLYNGGQGVMLSHPFPVERLQYLQDWANSSEYRQIRAGNYKSAGVEVEVKSPKNESEELRRQIQELQEEINRIKGN
;
A
#
# COMPACT_ATOMS: atom_id res chain seq x y z
N GLY A 1 23.89 27.84 -16.79
CA GLY A 1 23.07 28.00 -15.59
C GLY A 1 21.89 27.04 -15.53
N ASN A 2 21.11 26.90 -16.61
CA ASN A 2 19.78 26.27 -16.54
C ASN A 2 19.76 24.73 -16.47
N VAL A 3 20.72 24.03 -17.08
CA VAL A 3 20.69 22.54 -17.15
C VAL A 3 20.88 21.87 -15.78
N VAL A 4 21.78 22.40 -14.96
CA VAL A 4 22.01 21.90 -13.58
C VAL A 4 20.77 22.10 -12.72
N SER A 5 20.06 23.23 -12.90
CA SER A 5 18.81 23.52 -12.20
C SER A 5 17.67 22.60 -12.64
N SER A 6 17.51 22.34 -13.94
CA SER A 6 16.49 21.42 -14.46
C SER A 6 16.72 19.97 -14.01
N GLY A 7 17.97 19.50 -14.02
CA GLY A 7 18.32 18.16 -13.51
C GLY A 7 17.94 17.96 -12.05
N LEU A 8 18.21 18.98 -11.21
CA LEU A 8 17.83 18.95 -9.80
C LEU A 8 16.31 18.97 -9.60
N ILE A 9 15.58 19.72 -10.42
CA ILE A 9 14.11 19.74 -10.40
C ILE A 9 13.55 18.34 -10.72
N TYR A 10 14.06 17.67 -11.77
CA TYR A 10 13.63 16.30 -12.09
C TYR A 10 13.89 15.34 -10.93
N ALA A 11 15.07 15.42 -10.31
CA ALA A 11 15.42 14.58 -9.17
C ALA A 11 14.47 14.80 -7.97
N PHE A 12 14.11 16.04 -7.66
CA PHE A 12 13.15 16.33 -6.59
C PHE A 12 11.74 15.81 -6.90
N TYR A 13 11.29 15.90 -8.15
CA TYR A 13 10.01 15.35 -8.56
C TYR A 13 9.99 13.82 -8.49
N GLU A 14 11.09 13.14 -8.89
CA GLU A 14 11.22 11.71 -8.70
C GLU A 14 11.22 11.33 -7.22
N TRP A 15 11.99 12.04 -6.38
CA TRP A 15 11.99 11.81 -4.94
C TRP A 15 10.59 11.96 -4.34
N ARG A 16 9.87 13.02 -4.73
CA ARG A 16 8.47 13.26 -4.30
C ARG A 16 7.56 12.10 -4.71
N ARG A 17 7.68 11.61 -5.94
CA ARG A 17 6.91 10.43 -6.40
C ARG A 17 7.26 9.16 -5.62
N LYS A 18 8.52 8.95 -5.25
CA LYS A 18 8.94 7.80 -4.43
C LYS A 18 8.50 7.93 -2.97
N ALA A 19 8.32 9.15 -2.45
CA ALA A 19 7.76 9.38 -1.12
C ALA A 19 6.31 8.86 -1.02
N GLU A 20 5.51 8.96 -2.08
CA GLU A 20 4.16 8.39 -2.14
C GLU A 20 4.14 6.87 -1.93
N LEU A 21 5.13 6.14 -2.47
CA LEU A 21 5.25 4.70 -2.24
C LEU A 21 5.53 4.38 -0.76
N SER A 22 6.22 5.28 -0.05
CA SER A 22 6.43 5.13 1.39
C SER A 22 5.13 5.39 2.17
N ALA A 23 4.33 6.35 1.73
CA ALA A 23 3.00 6.60 2.29
C ALA A 23 2.07 5.39 2.09
N ASP A 24 2.12 4.72 0.93
CA ASP A 24 1.32 3.52 0.65
C ASP A 24 1.68 2.35 1.56
N ARG A 25 2.97 2.15 1.80
CA ARG A 25 3.45 1.14 2.76
C ARG A 25 2.94 1.40 4.16
N ALA A 26 2.98 2.66 4.60
CA ALA A 26 2.45 3.08 5.89
C ALA A 26 0.93 2.87 5.97
N ALA A 27 0.19 3.21 4.92
CA ALA A 27 -1.24 2.96 4.82
C ALA A 27 -1.56 1.46 4.99
N LEU A 28 -0.82 0.57 4.31
CA LEU A 28 -1.02 -0.87 4.47
C LEU A 28 -0.70 -1.37 5.88
N LEU A 29 0.35 -0.85 6.51
CA LEU A 29 0.71 -1.22 7.88
C LEU A 29 -0.39 -0.85 8.88
N VAL A 30 -1.05 0.30 8.68
CA VAL A 30 -2.12 0.79 9.56
C VAL A 30 -3.44 0.09 9.29
N MET A 31 -3.80 -0.09 8.01
CA MET A 31 -5.11 -0.63 7.64
C MET A 31 -5.19 -2.15 7.74
N ASP A 32 -4.06 -2.84 7.62
CA ASP A 32 -3.98 -4.32 7.66
C ASP A 32 -4.89 -5.05 6.66
N ASP A 33 -5.27 -4.35 5.59
CA ASP A 33 -6.10 -4.89 4.52
C ASP A 33 -5.59 -4.34 3.18
N LEU A 34 -4.92 -5.22 2.43
CA LEU A 34 -4.38 -4.90 1.11
C LEU A 34 -5.48 -4.52 0.13
N ASN A 35 -6.60 -5.24 0.13
CA ASN A 35 -7.70 -4.99 -0.79
C ASN A 35 -8.33 -3.63 -0.52
N LEU A 36 -8.48 -3.26 0.74
CA LEU A 36 -9.01 -1.95 1.12
C LEU A 36 -8.12 -0.81 0.61
N VAL A 37 -6.79 -0.90 0.82
CA VAL A 37 -5.86 0.13 0.32
C VAL A 37 -5.84 0.17 -1.22
N MET A 38 -5.90 -0.97 -1.90
CA MET A 38 -6.00 -0.98 -3.38
C MET A 38 -7.33 -0.39 -3.88
N GLN A 39 -8.44 -0.59 -3.16
CA GLN A 39 -9.72 0.04 -3.50
C GLN A 39 -9.68 1.56 -3.35
N THR A 40 -8.94 2.10 -2.38
CA THR A 40 -8.80 3.56 -2.27
C THR A 40 -8.03 4.12 -3.47
N MET A 41 -6.97 3.44 -3.92
CA MET A 41 -6.23 3.80 -5.14
C MET A 41 -7.11 3.75 -6.39
N MET A 42 -7.95 2.72 -6.51
CA MET A 42 -8.94 2.63 -7.59
C MET A 42 -9.87 3.83 -7.58
N LYS A 43 -10.39 4.22 -6.40
CA LYS A 43 -11.25 5.42 -6.27
C LYS A 43 -10.51 6.71 -6.64
N LEU A 44 -9.26 6.86 -6.21
CA LEU A 44 -8.41 8.01 -6.54
C LEU A 44 -8.05 8.10 -8.03
N ALA A 45 -8.10 7.00 -8.76
CA ALA A 45 -7.89 6.96 -10.21
C ALA A 45 -9.02 7.63 -11.03
N GLY A 46 -10.03 8.20 -10.36
CA GLY A 46 -11.10 8.97 -11.01
C GLY A 46 -12.42 8.23 -11.12
N VAL A 47 -12.64 7.20 -10.30
CA VAL A 47 -13.94 6.51 -10.25
C VAL A 47 -15.03 7.48 -9.79
N SER A 48 -16.01 7.72 -10.67
CA SER A 48 -17.18 8.51 -10.35
C SER A 48 -18.08 7.75 -9.37
N SER A 49 -18.68 8.47 -8.41
CA SER A 49 -19.66 7.89 -7.48
C SER A 49 -20.83 7.21 -8.20
N LYS A 50 -21.22 7.71 -9.38
CA LYS A 50 -22.30 7.15 -10.21
C LYS A 50 -21.98 5.75 -10.75
N TYR A 51 -20.71 5.47 -11.04
CA TYR A 51 -20.26 4.23 -11.67
C TYR A 51 -19.42 3.37 -10.71
N ALA A 52 -19.41 3.70 -9.42
CA ALA A 52 -18.60 3.00 -8.43
C ALA A 52 -18.99 1.53 -8.27
N ASN A 53 -20.26 1.20 -8.48
CA ASN A 53 -20.80 -0.16 -8.48
C ASN A 53 -20.40 -0.99 -9.71
N GLU A 54 -19.93 -0.35 -10.78
CA GLU A 54 -19.46 -1.01 -12.00
C GLU A 54 -17.95 -1.27 -11.99
N CYS A 55 -17.24 -0.69 -11.02
CA CYS A 55 -15.79 -0.83 -10.89
C CYS A 55 -15.40 -2.17 -10.27
N SER A 56 -14.42 -2.84 -10.88
CA SER A 56 -13.87 -4.10 -10.40
C SER A 56 -12.42 -3.91 -9.95
N LEU A 57 -12.15 -4.24 -8.68
CA LEU A 57 -10.78 -4.23 -8.16
C LEU A 57 -9.88 -5.19 -8.92
N GLN A 58 -10.39 -6.35 -9.33
CA GLN A 58 -9.61 -7.36 -10.07
C GLN A 58 -9.19 -6.85 -11.44
N GLU A 59 -10.06 -6.10 -12.14
CA GLU A 59 -9.68 -5.48 -13.41
C GLU A 59 -8.66 -4.35 -13.20
N PHE A 60 -8.73 -3.64 -12.08
CA PHE A 60 -7.76 -2.61 -11.75
C PHE A 60 -6.37 -3.20 -11.43
N ILE A 61 -6.34 -4.36 -10.74
CA ILE A 61 -5.11 -5.14 -10.55
C ILE A 61 -4.56 -5.61 -11.89
N ARG A 62 -5.39 -6.20 -12.76
CA ARG A 62 -4.96 -6.63 -14.10
C ARG A 62 -4.44 -5.46 -14.94
N GLN A 63 -5.02 -4.26 -14.81
CA GLN A 63 -4.51 -3.05 -15.44
C GLN A 63 -3.12 -2.65 -14.91
N SER A 64 -2.88 -2.83 -13.61
CA SER A 64 -1.57 -2.64 -12.99
C SER A 64 -0.52 -3.57 -13.63
N ASP A 65 -0.84 -4.86 -13.74
CA ASP A 65 0.06 -5.85 -14.34
C ASP A 65 0.38 -5.50 -15.80
N ASN A 66 -0.65 -5.20 -16.61
CA ASN A 66 -0.45 -4.80 -18.01
C ASN A 66 0.37 -3.51 -18.12
N TYR A 67 0.16 -2.55 -17.22
CA TYR A 67 0.91 -1.30 -17.21
C TYR A 67 2.39 -1.54 -16.89
N GLN A 68 2.68 -2.47 -15.98
CA GLN A 68 4.04 -2.87 -15.65
C GLN A 68 4.73 -3.58 -16.82
N ASP A 69 4.00 -4.41 -17.57
CA ASP A 69 4.53 -5.09 -18.75
C ASP A 69 4.94 -4.13 -19.88
N LEU A 70 4.29 -2.96 -19.98
CA LEU A 70 4.68 -1.93 -20.94
C LEU A 70 6.11 -1.42 -20.69
N ASP A 71 6.59 -1.42 -19.44
CA ASP A 71 7.94 -0.98 -19.10
C ASP A 71 9.04 -1.91 -19.66
N GLN A 72 8.69 -3.09 -20.20
CA GLN A 72 9.67 -3.95 -20.90
C GLN A 72 10.21 -3.31 -22.18
N ASP A 73 9.45 -2.41 -22.80
CA ASP A 73 9.89 -1.62 -23.96
C ASP A 73 10.53 -0.30 -23.50
N GLY A 74 11.79 -0.07 -23.91
CA GLY A 74 12.52 1.16 -23.59
C GLY A 74 11.84 2.43 -24.12
N LEU A 75 11.08 2.35 -25.22
CA LEU A 75 10.32 3.50 -25.72
C LEU A 75 9.19 3.89 -24.75
N ASN A 76 8.49 2.92 -24.16
CA ASN A 76 7.44 3.17 -23.18
C ASN A 76 8.02 3.82 -21.91
N GLN A 77 9.22 3.43 -21.49
CA GLN A 77 9.90 4.10 -20.37
C GLN A 77 10.19 5.57 -20.67
N VAL A 78 10.60 5.90 -21.90
CA VAL A 78 10.79 7.30 -22.33
C VAL A 78 9.46 8.04 -22.36
N TYR A 79 8.38 7.43 -22.87
CA TYR A 79 7.05 8.04 -22.84
C TYR A 79 6.57 8.30 -21.40
N LYS A 80 6.75 7.34 -20.50
CA LYS A 80 6.42 7.46 -19.08
C LYS A 80 7.22 8.57 -18.40
N PHE A 81 8.53 8.66 -18.71
CA PHE A 81 9.37 9.77 -18.25
C PHE A 81 8.84 11.12 -18.72
N LEU A 82 8.48 11.26 -20.00
CA LEU A 82 7.92 12.50 -20.54
C LEU A 82 6.56 12.83 -19.91
N LEU A 83 5.68 11.85 -19.73
CA LEU A 83 4.39 12.03 -19.06
C LEU A 83 4.55 12.57 -17.64
N TYR A 84 5.50 12.03 -16.87
CA TYR A 84 5.76 12.48 -15.50
C TYR A 84 6.51 13.82 -15.42
N ASN A 85 7.36 14.12 -16.40
CA ASN A 85 8.28 15.24 -16.35
C ASN A 85 7.99 16.34 -17.40
N GLY A 86 6.71 16.62 -17.66
CA GLY A 86 6.33 17.86 -18.35
C GLY A 86 6.22 17.78 -19.86
N GLY A 87 6.09 16.58 -20.44
CA GLY A 87 5.80 16.39 -21.86
C GLY A 87 4.50 17.08 -22.32
N GLN A 88 3.59 17.38 -21.39
CA GLN A 88 2.37 18.20 -21.63
C GLN A 88 2.36 19.53 -20.84
N GLY A 89 3.52 20.01 -20.41
CA GLY A 89 3.66 21.30 -19.70
C GLY A 89 3.44 21.24 -18.19
N VAL A 90 3.14 20.07 -17.61
CA VAL A 90 2.98 19.88 -16.16
C VAL A 90 3.79 18.68 -15.67
N MET A 91 4.51 18.88 -14.56
CA MET A 91 5.25 17.83 -13.87
C MET A 91 4.32 17.13 -12.87
N LEU A 92 4.06 15.84 -13.06
CA LEU A 92 3.16 15.10 -12.18
C LEU A 92 3.80 14.86 -10.82
N SER A 93 3.06 15.19 -9.77
CA SER A 93 3.52 15.09 -8.39
C SER A 93 3.45 13.68 -7.81
N HIS A 94 2.57 12.83 -8.36
CA HIS A 94 2.30 11.47 -7.88
C HIS A 94 2.43 10.49 -9.06
N PRO A 95 2.90 9.25 -8.82
CA PRO A 95 2.77 8.19 -9.80
C PRO A 95 1.29 7.90 -10.07
N PHE A 96 0.99 7.31 -11.23
CA PHE A 96 -0.37 6.86 -11.52
C PHE A 96 -0.80 5.79 -10.49
N PRO A 97 -2.07 5.82 -10.02
CA PRO A 97 -2.56 4.82 -9.07
C PRO A 97 -2.36 3.38 -9.53
N VAL A 98 -2.52 3.10 -10.84
CA VAL A 98 -2.26 1.78 -11.42
C VAL A 98 -0.81 1.32 -11.25
N GLU A 99 0.16 2.23 -11.28
CA GLU A 99 1.57 1.88 -11.05
C GLU A 99 1.84 1.61 -9.57
N ARG A 100 1.21 2.39 -8.68
CA ARG A 100 1.37 2.24 -7.21
C ARG A 100 0.88 0.88 -6.72
N LEU A 101 -0.15 0.31 -7.37
CA LEU A 101 -0.68 -1.01 -7.05
C LEU A 101 0.39 -2.10 -7.07
N GLN A 102 1.24 -2.13 -8.10
CA GLN A 102 2.31 -3.12 -8.20
C GLN A 102 3.26 -3.05 -7.00
N TYR A 103 3.77 -1.85 -6.70
CA TYR A 103 4.67 -1.64 -5.56
C TYR A 103 4.03 -2.00 -4.21
N LEU A 104 2.72 -1.77 -4.09
CA LEU A 104 1.96 -2.11 -2.89
C LEU A 104 1.80 -3.62 -2.73
N GLN A 105 1.52 -4.35 -3.81
CA GLN A 105 1.47 -5.81 -3.83
C GLN A 105 2.83 -6.42 -3.51
N ASP A 106 3.90 -5.92 -4.14
CA ASP A 106 5.27 -6.35 -3.87
C ASP A 106 5.64 -6.14 -2.40
N TRP A 107 5.26 -4.99 -1.84
CA TRP A 107 5.45 -4.70 -0.42
C TRP A 107 4.68 -5.69 0.47
N ALA A 108 3.40 -5.92 0.20
CA ALA A 108 2.59 -6.86 0.98
C ALA A 108 3.17 -8.29 0.98
N ASN A 109 3.76 -8.70 -0.14
CA ASN A 109 4.39 -10.01 -0.30
C ASN A 109 5.84 -10.06 0.20
N SER A 110 6.42 -8.93 0.59
CA SER A 110 7.82 -8.84 1.04
C SER A 110 8.06 -9.50 2.41
N SER A 111 9.30 -9.89 2.65
CA SER A 111 9.71 -10.43 3.95
C SER A 111 9.77 -9.34 5.02
N GLU A 112 10.07 -8.12 4.61
CA GLU A 112 10.22 -6.92 5.40
C GLU A 112 8.87 -6.51 5.99
N TYR A 113 7.80 -6.51 5.19
CA TYR A 113 6.45 -6.28 5.68
C TYR A 113 6.06 -7.30 6.75
N ARG A 114 6.32 -8.60 6.50
CA ARG A 114 6.06 -9.67 7.48
C ARG A 114 6.87 -9.48 8.77
N GLN A 115 8.13 -9.09 8.67
CA GLN A 115 8.99 -8.83 9.83
C GLN A 115 8.45 -7.67 10.67
N ILE A 116 8.09 -6.54 10.03
CA ILE A 116 7.51 -5.39 10.75
C ILE A 116 6.20 -5.80 11.44
N ARG A 117 5.33 -6.51 10.74
CA ARG A 117 4.06 -7.03 11.28
C ARG A 117 4.25 -8.00 12.46
N ALA A 118 5.33 -8.78 12.45
CA ALA A 118 5.71 -9.66 13.55
C ALA A 118 6.39 -8.91 14.71
N GLY A 119 6.55 -7.59 14.65
CA GLY A 119 7.24 -6.79 15.66
C GLY A 119 8.77 -6.77 15.51
N ASN A 120 9.32 -7.39 14.46
CA ASN A 120 10.76 -7.47 14.19
C ASN A 120 11.24 -6.24 13.42
N TYR A 121 11.02 -5.05 13.97
CA TYR A 121 11.52 -3.79 13.42
C TYR A 121 12.66 -3.23 14.27
N LYS A 122 13.55 -2.43 13.66
CA LYS A 122 14.65 -1.78 14.38
C LYS A 122 14.06 -0.83 15.43
N SER A 123 14.28 -1.11 16.71
CA SER A 123 13.94 -0.20 17.79
C SER A 123 14.96 0.94 17.81
N ALA A 124 14.50 2.15 17.52
CA ALA A 124 15.34 3.34 17.60
C ALA A 124 15.52 3.82 19.04
N GLY A 125 15.92 2.94 19.99
CA GLY A 125 16.22 3.30 21.39
C GLY A 125 15.11 4.00 22.20
N VAL A 126 13.93 4.23 21.61
CA VAL A 126 12.77 4.78 22.30
C VAL A 126 12.05 3.59 22.94
N GLU A 127 12.29 3.39 24.23
CA GLU A 127 11.46 2.53 25.07
C GLU A 127 10.08 3.18 25.18
N VAL A 128 9.18 2.80 24.28
CA VAL A 128 7.76 3.02 24.49
C VAL A 128 7.31 1.95 25.46
N GLU A 129 7.02 2.33 26.70
CA GLU A 129 6.38 1.45 27.67
C GLU A 129 5.00 1.06 27.12
N VAL A 130 4.92 -0.08 26.43
CA VAL A 130 3.65 -0.61 25.93
C VAL A 130 2.87 -1.07 27.15
N LYS A 131 1.96 -0.22 27.62
CA LYS A 131 0.91 -0.60 28.57
C LYS A 131 -0.08 -1.51 27.86
N SER A 132 0.35 -2.72 27.49
CA SER A 132 -0.60 -3.80 27.25
C SER A 132 -1.14 -4.16 28.63
N PRO A 133 -2.43 -3.94 28.94
CA PRO A 133 -2.99 -4.48 30.17
C PRO A 133 -2.82 -6.00 30.09
N LYS A 134 -1.90 -6.56 30.88
CA LYS A 134 -1.62 -8.02 30.91
C LYS A 134 -2.91 -8.84 31.01
N ASN A 135 -3.91 -8.27 31.68
CA ASN A 135 -5.21 -8.87 31.96
C ASN A 135 -6.06 -9.13 30.71
N GLU A 136 -6.02 -8.30 29.65
CA GLU A 136 -6.92 -8.48 28.49
C GLU A 136 -6.66 -9.80 27.77
N SER A 137 -5.38 -10.16 27.60
CA SER A 137 -5.00 -11.41 26.94
C SER A 137 -5.41 -12.65 27.73
N GLU A 138 -5.38 -12.57 29.06
CA GLU A 138 -5.78 -13.65 29.96
C GLU A 138 -7.32 -13.77 30.03
N GLU A 139 -8.00 -12.63 30.02
CA GLU A 139 -9.46 -12.56 30.03
C GLU A 139 -10.06 -13.10 28.72
N LEU A 140 -9.49 -12.74 27.57
CA LEU A 140 -9.91 -13.29 26.27
C LEU A 140 -9.69 -14.80 26.20
N ARG A 141 -8.58 -15.32 26.73
CA ARG A 141 -8.33 -16.77 26.81
C ARG A 141 -9.36 -17.47 27.68
N ARG A 142 -9.75 -16.87 28.81
CA ARG A 142 -10.80 -17.41 29.69
C ARG A 142 -12.15 -17.47 28.98
N GLN A 143 -12.54 -16.38 28.31
CA GLN A 143 -13.80 -16.32 27.56
C GLN A 143 -13.86 -17.35 26.43
N ILE A 144 -12.76 -17.54 25.69
CA ILE A 144 -12.66 -18.57 24.65
C ILE A 144 -12.84 -19.97 25.25
N GLN A 145 -12.23 -20.23 26.40
CA GLN A 145 -12.33 -21.52 27.08
C GLN A 145 -13.77 -21.82 27.56
N GLU A 146 -14.45 -20.84 28.17
CA GLU A 146 -15.86 -20.95 28.55
C GLU A 146 -16.76 -21.24 27.33
N LEU A 147 -16.56 -20.52 26.23
CA LEU A 147 -17.29 -20.75 24.98
C LEU A 147 -17.07 -22.16 24.41
N GLN A 148 -15.83 -22.68 24.47
CA GLN A 148 -15.53 -24.02 24.02
C GLN A 148 -16.22 -25.09 24.88
N GLU A 149 -16.27 -24.89 26.20
CA GLU A 149 -16.96 -25.79 27.13
C GLU A 149 -18.47 -25.80 26.89
N GLU A 150 -19.07 -24.64 26.63
CA GLU A 150 -20.49 -24.54 26.30
C GLU A 150 -20.83 -25.22 24.97
N ILE A 151 -20.00 -25.02 23.93
CA ILE A 151 -20.12 -25.73 22.66
C ILE A 151 -20.03 -27.25 22.85
N ASN A 152 -19.09 -27.72 23.67
CA ASN A 152 -18.93 -29.15 23.96
C ASN A 152 -20.12 -29.73 24.73
N ARG A 153 -20.70 -28.95 25.67
CA ARG A 153 -21.92 -29.33 26.40
C ARG A 153 -23.13 -29.42 25.46
N ILE A 154 -23.26 -28.49 24.50
CA ILE A 154 -24.35 -28.50 23.51
C ILE A 154 -24.16 -29.64 22.50
N LYS A 155 -22.93 -29.95 22.07
CA LYS A 155 -22.64 -31.06 21.15
C LYS A 155 -22.71 -32.45 21.80
N GLY A 156 -22.55 -32.52 23.11
CA GLY A 156 -22.59 -33.76 23.89
C GLY A 156 -24.00 -34.18 24.34
N ASN A 157 -25.01 -33.31 24.17
CA ASN A 157 -26.44 -33.60 24.31
C ASN A 157 -27.08 -33.82 22.94
#